data_AF-A0A842TPH6-F1
#
_entry.id   AF-A0A842TPH6-F1
#
_cell.length_a   1.000
_cell.length_b   1.000
_cell.length_c   1.000
_cell.angle_alpha   90.00
_cell.angle_beta   90.00
_cell.angle_gamma   90.00
#
_symmetry.space_group_name_H-M   'P 1'
#
loop_
_entity.id
_entity.type
_entity.pdbx_description
1 polymer ?
#
loop_
_entity_poly.entity_id
_entity_poly.type
_entity_poly.pdbx_seq_one_letter_code
_entity_poly.pdbx_strand_id
1 'polypeptide(L)'
;MSEDTLSFNRNKFVGIEKKDEETYLVYGTIEDNLYAHEIQFEFDLNEMKITTIKGHMRRFTTPLCPPAANFLQNAVGLKLGPGYTSKVKREIARPGCRHFGNLLNECLDSIIPSILVSKWREMKEDNPEITRKEFLNEISIDYPIFKQYCVLLSDESPLRE
;
A
#
# COMPACT_ATOMS: atom_id res chain seq x y z
N MET A 1 -25.21 30.90 20.19
CA MET A 1 -24.76 29.53 20.45
C MET A 1 -24.71 28.83 19.11
N SER A 2 -23.56 28.85 18.44
CA SER A 2 -23.40 28.07 17.20
C SER A 2 -23.32 26.60 17.59
N GLU A 3 -24.18 25.77 17.01
CA GLU A 3 -24.11 24.32 17.17
C GLU A 3 -22.68 23.82 16.91
N ASP A 4 -22.11 23.14 17.90
CA ASP A 4 -20.92 22.32 17.76
C ASP A 4 -21.17 21.29 16.65
N THR A 5 -20.82 21.64 15.41
CA THR A 5 -20.87 20.70 14.31
C THR A 5 -19.72 19.71 14.53
N LEU A 6 -20.04 18.55 15.10
CA LEU A 6 -19.17 17.38 15.14
C LEU A 6 -18.81 16.99 13.70
N SER A 7 -17.73 17.57 13.17
CA SER A 7 -17.21 17.28 11.85
C SER A 7 -16.14 16.20 11.97
N PHE A 8 -16.51 14.95 11.65
CA PHE A 8 -15.53 13.89 11.43
C PHE A 8 -14.96 14.02 10.02
N ASN A 9 -13.64 14.16 9.92
CA ASN A 9 -12.92 14.09 8.65
C ASN A 9 -11.68 13.20 8.85
N ARG A 10 -11.48 12.25 7.92
CA ARG A 10 -10.24 11.50 7.79
C ARG A 10 -9.96 11.27 6.31
N ASN A 11 -8.82 11.77 5.86
CA ASN A 11 -8.29 11.52 4.52
C ASN A 11 -7.12 10.55 4.62
N LYS A 12 -7.07 9.61 3.68
CA LYS A 12 -5.88 8.84 3.36
C LYS A 12 -5.54 9.10 1.91
N PHE A 13 -4.26 9.26 1.62
CA PHE A 13 -3.77 9.37 0.26
C PHE A 13 -2.63 8.37 0.08
N VAL A 14 -2.63 7.70 -1.07
CA VAL A 14 -1.53 6.85 -1.50
C VAL A 14 -1.15 7.26 -2.91
N GLY A 15 0.12 7.60 -3.10
CA GLY A 15 0.73 7.83 -4.39
C GLY A 15 1.81 6.79 -4.63
N ILE A 16 1.87 6.24 -5.84
CA ILE A 16 2.88 5.27 -6.25
C ILE A 16 3.44 5.73 -7.59
N GLU A 17 4.77 5.82 -7.66
CA GLU A 17 5.51 6.19 -8.85
C GLU A 17 6.51 5.09 -9.19
N LYS A 18 6.60 4.73 -10.47
CA LYS A 18 7.65 3.83 -10.97
C LYS A 18 8.96 4.64 -11.02
N LYS A 19 9.85 4.39 -10.08
CA LYS A 19 11.16 5.07 -9.99
C LYS A 19 12.10 4.56 -11.07
N ASP A 20 12.07 3.25 -11.31
CA ASP A 20 12.79 2.52 -12.34
C ASP A 20 12.06 1.20 -12.63
N GLU A 21 12.64 0.33 -13.47
CA GLU A 21 12.01 -0.95 -13.87
C GLU A 21 11.75 -1.91 -12.71
N GLU A 22 12.50 -1.79 -11.61
CA GLU A 22 12.48 -2.76 -10.52
C GLU A 22 11.95 -2.15 -9.21
N THR A 23 11.77 -0.82 -9.16
CA THR A 23 11.49 -0.10 -7.93
C THR A 23 10.29 0.83 -8.05
N TYR A 24 9.37 0.70 -7.10
CA TYR A 24 8.33 1.69 -6.84
C TYR A 24 8.72 2.61 -5.70
N LEU A 25 8.51 3.92 -5.89
CA LEU A 25 8.48 4.89 -4.81
C LEU A 25 7.03 5.05 -4.34
N VAL A 26 6.77 4.71 -3.09
CA VAL A 26 5.43 4.76 -2.49
C VAL A 26 5.38 5.87 -1.45
N TYR A 27 4.36 6.70 -1.54
CA TYR A 27 4.05 7.77 -0.60
C TYR A 27 2.66 7.58 -0.03
N GLY A 28 2.51 7.69 1.28
CA GLY A 28 1.24 7.57 1.97
C GLY A 28 1.04 8.71 2.95
N THR A 29 -0.16 9.26 3.05
CA THR A 29 -0.56 10.15 4.14
C THR A 29 -1.86 9.70 4.79
N ILE A 30 -1.98 10.00 6.07
CA ILE A 30 -3.24 9.98 6.80
C ILE A 30 -3.38 11.28 7.57
N GLU A 31 -4.48 11.98 7.35
CA GLU A 31 -4.80 13.24 8.02
C GLU A 31 -6.23 13.23 8.53
N ASP A 32 -6.39 13.51 9.81
CA ASP A 32 -7.66 13.76 10.47
C ASP A 32 -7.51 14.96 11.45
N ASN A 33 -8.57 15.26 12.20
CA ASN A 33 -8.58 16.40 13.12
C ASN A 33 -7.46 16.34 14.19
N LEU A 34 -7.02 15.13 14.58
CA LEU A 34 -6.07 14.89 15.67
C LEU A 34 -4.68 14.47 15.18
N TYR A 35 -4.60 13.80 14.04
CA TYR A 35 -3.40 13.13 13.55
C TYR A 35 -3.10 13.50 12.12
N ALA A 36 -1.82 13.73 11.83
CA ALA A 36 -1.31 13.92 10.47
C ALA A 36 0.02 13.19 10.37
N HIS A 37 0.05 12.13 9.58
CA HIS A 37 1.20 11.23 9.44
C HIS A 37 1.48 10.99 7.96
N GLU A 38 2.74 10.81 7.64
CA GLU A 38 3.19 10.48 6.30
C GLU A 38 4.23 9.37 6.35
N ILE A 39 4.24 8.52 5.33
CA ILE A 39 5.28 7.53 5.08
C ILE A 39 5.75 7.64 3.65
N GLN A 40 7.03 7.34 3.44
CA GLN A 40 7.64 7.19 2.13
C GLN A 40 8.52 5.95 2.15
N PHE A 41 8.39 5.07 1.17
CA PHE A 41 9.21 3.88 1.07
C PHE A 41 9.50 3.50 -0.37
N GLU A 42 10.61 2.78 -0.55
CA GLU A 42 10.90 2.09 -1.80
C GLU A 42 10.46 0.64 -1.70
N PHE A 43 9.87 0.14 -2.78
CA PHE A 43 9.37 -1.22 -2.91
C PHE A 43 10.02 -1.89 -4.12
N ASP A 44 10.69 -2.99 -3.87
CA ASP A 44 11.33 -3.83 -4.87
C ASP A 44 10.30 -4.78 -5.48
N LEU A 45 10.13 -4.70 -6.80
CA LEU A 45 9.16 -5.46 -7.58
C LEU A 45 9.63 -6.90 -7.86
N ASN A 46 10.93 -7.16 -7.83
CA ASN A 46 11.50 -8.48 -8.08
C ASN A 46 11.34 -9.40 -6.85
N GLU A 47 11.69 -8.87 -5.68
CA GLU A 47 11.59 -9.56 -4.40
C GLU A 47 10.27 -9.33 -3.67
N MET A 48 9.43 -8.43 -4.19
CA MET A 48 8.14 -8.00 -3.64
C MET A 48 8.28 -7.54 -2.18
N LYS A 49 9.25 -6.65 -1.89
CA LYS A 49 9.59 -6.25 -0.52
C LYS A 49 9.88 -4.76 -0.37
N ILE A 50 9.70 -4.24 0.84
CA ILE A 50 10.14 -2.89 1.21
C ILE A 50 11.67 -2.87 1.37
N THR A 51 12.36 -1.93 0.73
CA THR A 51 13.83 -1.79 0.79
C THR A 51 14.27 -0.62 1.68
N THR A 52 13.52 0.47 1.68
CA THR A 52 13.76 1.63 2.55
C THR A 52 12.43 2.15 3.06
N ILE A 53 12.39 2.78 4.23
CA ILE A 53 11.18 3.43 4.71
C ILE A 53 11.52 4.62 5.61
N LYS A 54 10.76 5.69 5.47
CA LYS A 54 10.76 6.86 6.35
C LYS A 54 9.33 7.19 6.73
N GLY A 55 9.16 7.76 7.91
CA GLY A 55 7.87 8.20 8.40
C GLY A 55 8.01 9.46 9.21
N HIS A 56 7.03 10.35 9.09
CA HIS A 56 7.00 11.61 9.81
C HIS A 56 5.60 11.84 10.40
N MET A 57 5.57 12.35 11.63
CA MET A 57 4.34 12.71 12.33
C MET A 57 4.25 14.24 12.37
N ARG A 58 3.40 14.82 11.52
CA ARG A 58 3.15 16.26 11.49
C ARG A 58 2.26 16.71 12.64
N ARG A 59 1.30 15.86 13.05
CA ARG A 59 0.39 16.12 14.18
C ARG A 59 0.17 14.84 14.98
N PHE A 60 0.31 14.95 16.30
CA PHE A 60 0.17 13.85 17.25
C PHE A 60 -0.28 14.37 18.61
N THR A 61 -0.84 13.48 19.42
CA THR A 61 -1.52 13.85 20.68
C THR A 61 -0.74 13.50 21.94
N THR A 62 0.34 12.72 21.84
CA THR A 62 1.12 12.28 23.01
C THR A 62 2.63 12.32 22.77
N PRO A 63 3.46 12.54 23.82
CA PRO A 63 4.92 12.48 23.71
C PRO A 63 5.48 11.10 23.34
N LEU A 64 4.69 10.04 23.45
CA LEU A 64 5.07 8.68 23.04
C LEU A 64 4.98 8.48 21.53
N CYS A 65 4.29 9.38 20.80
CA CYS A 65 4.09 9.25 19.37
C CYS A 65 5.40 9.35 18.56
N PRO A 66 6.27 10.36 18.74
CA PRO A 66 7.50 10.44 17.94
C PRO A 66 8.44 9.24 18.09
N PRO A 67 8.74 8.71 19.31
CA PRO A 67 9.53 7.50 19.44
C PRO A 67 8.88 6.26 18.80
N ALA A 68 7.56 6.18 18.77
CA ALA A 68 6.83 5.07 18.17
C ALA A 68 7.03 4.97 16.64
N ALA A 69 7.48 6.06 15.99
CA ALA A 69 7.85 6.06 14.57
C ALA A 69 9.06 5.16 14.28
N ASN A 70 9.94 4.93 15.26
CA ASN A 70 11.16 4.12 15.07
C ASN A 70 10.85 2.66 14.68
N PHE A 71 9.69 2.13 15.12
CA PHE A 71 9.24 0.79 14.75
C PHE A 71 8.92 0.64 13.26
N LEU A 72 8.77 1.74 12.52
CA LEU A 72 8.55 1.69 11.08
C LEU A 72 9.74 1.04 10.35
N GLN A 73 10.95 1.13 10.90
CA GLN A 73 12.13 0.46 10.32
C GLN A 73 12.00 -1.06 10.27
N ASN A 74 11.15 -1.67 11.12
CA ASN A 74 10.87 -3.11 11.06
C ASN A 74 10.14 -3.52 9.77
N ALA A 75 9.62 -2.55 9.00
CA ALA A 75 9.06 -2.79 7.69
C ALA A 75 10.12 -3.11 6.63
N VAL A 76 11.39 -2.73 6.82
CA VAL A 76 12.45 -3.05 5.86
C VAL A 76 12.62 -4.58 5.75
N GLY A 77 12.56 -5.10 4.52
CA GLY A 77 12.53 -6.53 4.25
C GLY A 77 11.16 -7.19 4.42
N LEU A 78 10.10 -6.45 4.75
CA LEU A 78 8.73 -6.96 4.73
C LEU A 78 8.34 -7.28 3.29
N LYS A 79 8.00 -8.56 3.04
CA LYS A 79 7.49 -9.03 1.76
C LYS A 79 5.98 -8.88 1.67
N LEU A 80 5.48 -8.46 0.51
CA LEU A 80 4.08 -8.54 0.15
C LEU A 80 3.74 -10.00 -0.15
N GLY A 81 2.96 -10.62 0.73
CA GLY A 81 2.56 -12.00 0.61
C GLY A 81 1.78 -12.52 1.81
N PRO A 82 1.46 -13.82 1.85
CA PRO A 82 0.57 -14.41 2.86
C PRO A 82 0.89 -13.94 4.28
N GLY A 83 -0.08 -13.31 4.94
CA GLY A 83 0.04 -12.85 6.33
C GLY A 83 0.81 -11.55 6.55
N TYR A 84 1.19 -10.79 5.51
CA TYR A 84 1.93 -9.54 5.67
C TYR A 84 1.20 -8.54 6.59
N THR A 85 -0.13 -8.44 6.51
CA THR A 85 -0.94 -7.55 7.37
C THR A 85 -0.81 -7.89 8.85
N SER A 86 -0.73 -9.18 9.17
CA SER A 86 -0.48 -9.67 10.53
C SER A 86 0.93 -9.33 11.00
N LYS A 87 1.92 -9.38 10.10
CA LYS A 87 3.29 -8.98 10.37
C LYS A 87 3.38 -7.47 10.66
N VAL A 88 2.78 -6.63 9.83
CA VAL A 88 2.65 -5.17 10.05
C VAL A 88 2.02 -4.88 11.42
N LYS A 89 0.92 -5.57 11.75
CA LYS A 89 0.25 -5.40 13.04
C LYS A 89 1.17 -5.75 14.22
N ARG A 90 1.93 -6.84 14.13
CA ARG A 90 2.79 -7.34 15.20
C ARG A 90 4.06 -6.52 15.37
N GLU A 91 4.69 -6.10 14.28
CA GLU A 91 6.05 -5.55 14.31
C GLU A 91 6.08 -4.02 14.25
N ILE A 92 4.99 -3.39 13.78
CA ILE A 92 4.93 -1.94 13.58
C ILE A 92 3.78 -1.35 14.40
N ALA A 93 2.55 -1.86 14.25
CA ALA A 93 1.37 -1.23 14.82
C ALA A 93 1.26 -1.39 16.35
N ARG A 94 1.45 -2.61 16.87
CA ARG A 94 1.34 -2.92 18.30
C ARG A 94 2.47 -2.31 19.14
N PRO A 95 3.75 -2.46 18.77
CA PRO A 95 4.84 -1.90 19.56
C PRO A 95 5.09 -0.41 19.25
N GLY A 96 4.64 0.08 18.08
CA GLY A 96 4.77 1.45 17.65
C GLY A 96 3.43 2.17 17.47
N CYS A 97 3.24 2.81 16.31
CA CYS A 97 2.05 3.61 16.01
C CYS A 97 1.03 2.82 15.16
N ARG A 98 -0.19 2.66 15.68
CA ARG A 98 -1.31 2.04 14.93
C ARG A 98 -1.66 2.81 13.64
N HIS A 99 -1.51 4.14 13.62
CA HIS A 99 -1.75 4.94 12.41
C HIS A 99 -0.76 4.59 11.30
N PHE A 100 0.53 4.44 11.62
CA PHE A 100 1.52 3.99 10.65
C PHE A 100 1.28 2.56 10.17
N GLY A 101 0.92 1.64 11.07
CA GLY A 101 0.58 0.27 10.65
C GLY A 101 -0.60 0.23 9.68
N ASN A 102 -1.64 1.02 9.94
CA ASN A 102 -2.80 1.11 9.04
C ASN A 102 -2.44 1.78 7.70
N LEU A 103 -1.67 2.87 7.73
CA LEU A 103 -1.24 3.57 6.52
C LEU A 103 -0.32 2.70 5.66
N LEU A 104 0.59 1.94 6.28
CA LEU A 104 1.47 1.03 5.56
C LEU A 104 0.69 -0.10 4.88
N ASN A 105 -0.31 -0.70 5.55
CA ASN A 105 -1.17 -1.70 4.92
C ASN A 105 -1.90 -1.10 3.70
N GLU A 106 -2.47 0.10 3.82
CA GLU A 106 -3.12 0.78 2.70
C GLU A 106 -2.18 0.97 1.51
N CYS A 107 -0.93 1.36 1.78
CA CYS A 107 0.09 1.51 0.74
C CYS A 107 0.44 0.17 0.10
N LEU A 108 0.62 -0.89 0.90
CA LEU A 108 0.92 -2.24 0.41
C LEU A 108 -0.22 -2.83 -0.43
N ASP A 109 -1.48 -2.65 0.00
CA ASP A 109 -2.66 -3.03 -0.76
C ASP A 109 -2.73 -2.29 -2.10
N SER A 110 -2.32 -1.01 -2.13
CA SER A 110 -2.33 -0.17 -3.33
C SER A 110 -1.23 -0.51 -4.35
N ILE A 111 -0.18 -1.24 -3.96
CA ILE A 111 0.87 -1.68 -4.89
C ILE A 111 0.31 -2.62 -5.94
N ILE A 112 -0.59 -3.52 -5.57
CA ILE A 112 -1.17 -4.50 -6.49
C ILE A 112 -1.91 -3.82 -7.65
N PRO A 113 -2.92 -2.96 -7.42
CA PRO A 113 -3.57 -2.26 -8.54
C PRO A 113 -2.60 -1.36 -9.32
N SER A 114 -1.56 -0.81 -8.68
CA SER A 114 -0.52 -0.05 -9.39
C SER A 114 0.26 -0.93 -10.39
N ILE A 115 0.68 -2.13 -9.98
CA ILE A 115 1.32 -3.12 -10.86
C ILE A 115 0.38 -3.50 -12.00
N LEU A 116 -0.89 -3.79 -11.70
CA LEU A 116 -1.89 -4.17 -12.70
C LEU A 116 -2.08 -3.08 -13.76
N VAL A 117 -2.21 -1.82 -13.34
CA VAL A 117 -2.37 -0.70 -14.28
C VAL A 117 -1.09 -0.49 -15.10
N SER A 118 0.08 -0.60 -14.49
CA SER A 118 1.38 -0.49 -15.21
C SER A 118 1.47 -1.56 -16.29
N LYS A 119 1.25 -2.83 -15.93
CA LYS A 119 1.33 -3.95 -16.86
C LYS A 119 0.27 -3.89 -17.96
N TRP A 120 -0.95 -3.47 -17.63
CA TRP A 120 -1.99 -3.28 -18.65
C TRP A 120 -1.57 -2.24 -19.69
N ARG A 121 -0.96 -1.13 -19.26
CA ARG A 121 -0.47 -0.10 -20.18
C ARG A 121 0.66 -0.61 -21.06
N GLU A 122 1.68 -1.23 -20.46
CA GLU A 122 2.81 -1.85 -21.18
C GLU A 122 2.30 -2.83 -22.25
N MET A 123 1.42 -3.76 -21.87
CA MET A 123 0.87 -4.76 -22.81
C MET A 123 -0.06 -4.15 -23.87
N LYS A 124 -0.79 -3.08 -23.55
CA LYS A 124 -1.63 -2.37 -24.52
C LYS A 124 -0.81 -1.56 -25.53
N GLU A 125 0.34 -1.06 -25.14
CA GLU A 125 1.28 -0.39 -26.05
C GLU A 125 1.87 -1.39 -27.04
N ASP A 126 2.26 -2.58 -26.57
CA ASP A 126 2.82 -3.64 -27.41
C ASP A 126 1.76 -4.35 -28.27
N ASN A 127 0.55 -4.54 -27.73
CA ASN A 127 -0.59 -5.17 -28.40
C ASN A 127 -1.89 -4.38 -28.14
N PRO A 128 -2.22 -3.40 -29.00
CA PRO A 128 -3.43 -2.59 -28.85
C PRO A 128 -4.74 -3.38 -28.80
N GLU A 129 -4.78 -4.57 -29.41
CA GLU A 129 -5.98 -5.42 -29.48
C GLU A 129 -6.12 -6.36 -28.28
N ILE A 130 -5.15 -6.41 -27.36
CA ILE A 130 -5.21 -7.32 -26.21
C ILE A 130 -6.51 -7.13 -25.43
N THR A 131 -7.22 -8.22 -25.18
CA THR A 131 -8.45 -8.18 -24.42
C THR A 131 -8.17 -8.16 -22.92
N ARG A 132 -9.12 -7.65 -22.15
CA ARG A 132 -9.05 -7.71 -20.67
C ARG A 132 -8.86 -9.15 -20.17
N LYS A 133 -9.50 -10.12 -20.82
CA LYS A 133 -9.43 -11.54 -20.45
C LYS A 133 -8.03 -12.12 -20.68
N GLU A 134 -7.41 -11.83 -21.81
CA GLU A 134 -6.03 -12.26 -22.11
C GLU A 134 -5.05 -11.68 -21.09
N PHE A 135 -5.15 -10.38 -20.83
CA PHE A 135 -4.34 -9.71 -19.80
C PHE A 135 -4.49 -10.36 -18.42
N LEU A 136 -5.73 -10.56 -17.94
CA LEU A 136 -5.96 -11.14 -16.62
C LEU A 136 -5.44 -12.58 -16.51
N ASN A 137 -5.45 -13.35 -17.61
CA ASN A 137 -4.89 -14.69 -17.65
C ASN A 137 -3.36 -14.67 -17.52
N GLU A 138 -2.68 -13.81 -18.30
CA GLU A 138 -1.22 -13.68 -18.27
C GLU A 138 -0.73 -13.20 -16.90
N ILE A 139 -1.34 -12.14 -16.37
CA ILE A 139 -1.02 -11.62 -15.04
C ILE A 139 -1.25 -12.66 -13.93
N SER A 140 -2.27 -13.50 -14.06
CA SER A 140 -2.53 -14.56 -13.07
C SER A 140 -1.42 -15.62 -13.03
N ILE A 141 -0.68 -15.78 -14.13
CA ILE A 141 0.47 -16.69 -14.25
C ILE A 141 1.72 -16.03 -13.66
N ASP A 142 1.98 -14.78 -14.02
CA ASP A 142 3.18 -14.05 -13.58
C ASP A 142 3.13 -13.67 -12.09
N TYR A 143 1.94 -13.33 -11.60
CA TYR A 143 1.70 -12.89 -10.22
C TYR A 143 0.64 -13.74 -9.52
N PRO A 144 0.88 -15.05 -9.29
CA PRO A 144 -0.11 -15.95 -8.71
C PRO A 144 -0.51 -15.52 -7.28
N ILE A 145 0.36 -14.80 -6.59
CA ILE A 145 0.11 -14.28 -5.24
C ILE A 145 -1.02 -13.24 -5.20
N PHE A 146 -1.27 -12.52 -6.31
CA PHE A 146 -2.31 -11.50 -6.35
C PHE A 146 -3.72 -12.07 -6.25
N LYS A 147 -3.93 -13.35 -6.55
CA LYS A 147 -5.24 -14.01 -6.39
C LYS A 147 -5.79 -13.93 -4.96
N GLN A 148 -4.92 -13.79 -3.97
CA GLN A 148 -5.30 -13.69 -2.56
C GLN A 148 -5.69 -12.26 -2.13
N TYR A 149 -5.35 -11.25 -2.93
CA TYR A 149 -5.42 -9.84 -2.56
C TYR A 149 -6.23 -8.99 -3.54
N CYS A 150 -6.32 -9.41 -4.79
CA CYS A 150 -7.05 -8.72 -5.83
C CYS A 150 -8.32 -9.49 -6.16
N VAL A 151 -9.47 -8.88 -5.87
CA VAL A 151 -10.77 -9.46 -6.23
C VAL A 151 -10.90 -9.73 -7.73
N LEU A 152 -10.20 -9.01 -8.61
CA LEU A 152 -10.26 -9.25 -10.06
C LEU A 152 -9.52 -10.54 -10.48
N LEU A 153 -8.56 -10.99 -9.67
CA LEU A 153 -7.73 -12.15 -9.97
C LEU A 153 -8.07 -13.35 -9.10
N SER A 154 -9.00 -13.22 -8.15
CA SER A 154 -9.43 -14.36 -7.35
C SER A 154 -10.14 -15.39 -8.23
N ASP A 155 -9.98 -16.67 -7.88
CA ASP A 155 -10.58 -17.76 -8.66
C ASP A 155 -12.11 -17.79 -8.56
N GLU A 156 -12.68 -17.18 -7.52
CA GLU A 156 -14.12 -17.01 -7.31
C GLU A 156 -14.64 -15.64 -7.75
N SER A 157 -13.83 -14.86 -8.49
CA SER A 157 -14.19 -13.48 -8.85
C SER A 157 -15.39 -13.43 -9.79
N PRO A 158 -16.48 -12.71 -9.44
CA PRO A 158 -17.56 -12.42 -10.37
C PRO A 158 -17.18 -11.34 -11.40
N LEU A 159 -15.97 -10.77 -11.32
CA LEU A 159 -15.52 -9.62 -12.11
C LEU A 159 -14.55 -10.00 -13.24
N ARG A 160 -14.29 -11.31 -13.44
CA ARG A 160 -13.39 -11.86 -14.47
C ARG A 160 -14.01 -11.94 -15.87
N GLU A 161 -15.32 -11.79 -15.99
CA GLU A 161 -16.07 -11.78 -17.26
C GLU A 161 -15.90 -10.46 -18.04
#